data_AF-A0A258JX42-F1
#
_entry.id   AF-A0A258JX42-F1
#
_cell.length_a   1.000
_cell.length_b   1.000
_cell.length_c   1.000
_cell.angle_alpha   90.00
_cell.angle_beta   90.00
_cell.angle_gamma   90.00
#
_symmetry.space_group_name_H-M   'P 1'
#
loop_
_entity.id
_entity.type
_entity.pdbx_description
1 polymer ?
#
loop_
_entity_poly.entity_id
_entity_poly.type
_entity_poly.pdbx_seq_one_letter_code
_entity_poly.pdbx_strand_id
1 'polypeptide(L)'
;MMWWVISLSRAYELTGKVDYLANSKAGFVHVWNGSYDPNNRGMFWDFNHSGKNACINYPTVIAAMKLYKITGDVAYLNKAKSIYQWSKENLFQQSTGRVADNFVNNKQGFSDYTYNQGTCIGAAVAFTKKLKTNRI
;
A
#
# COMPACT_ATOMS: atom_id res chain seq x y z
N MET A 1 6.76 2.00 8.37
CA MET A 1 5.61 2.72 8.95
C MET A 1 4.23 2.18 8.52
N MET A 2 3.99 1.79 7.26
CA MET A 2 2.66 1.28 6.85
C MET A 2 2.20 0.02 7.60
N TRP A 3 3.12 -0.83 8.06
CA TRP A 3 2.82 -1.96 8.94
C TRP A 3 2.12 -1.54 10.24
N TRP A 4 2.54 -0.43 10.85
CA TRP A 4 1.88 0.13 12.04
C TRP A 4 0.46 0.59 11.72
N VAL A 5 0.25 1.26 10.59
CA VAL A 5 -1.08 1.69 10.14
C VAL A 5 -2.02 0.48 9.96
N ILE A 6 -1.52 -0.60 9.35
CA ILE A 6 -2.28 -1.85 9.16
C ILE A 6 -2.67 -2.44 10.52
N SER A 7 -1.70 -2.56 11.44
CA SER A 7 -1.89 -3.13 12.78
C SER A 7 -2.85 -2.30 13.63
N LEU A 8 -2.68 -0.98 13.66
CA LEU A 8 -3.53 -0.06 14.43
C LEU A 8 -4.96 -0.03 13.88
N SER A 9 -5.13 -0.03 12.56
CA SER A 9 -6.46 -0.18 11.94
C SER A 9 -7.14 -1.48 12.39
N ARG A 10 -6.39 -2.59 12.44
CA ARG A 10 -6.93 -3.88 12.90
C ARG A 10 -7.24 -3.87 14.39
N ALA A 11 -6.40 -3.24 15.22
CA ALA A 11 -6.64 -3.09 16.65
C ALA A 11 -7.92 -2.29 16.93
N TYR A 12 -8.20 -1.24 16.14
CA TYR A 12 -9.48 -0.54 16.20
C TYR A 12 -10.66 -1.45 15.84
N GLU A 13 -10.59 -2.20 14.73
CA GLU A 13 -11.65 -3.15 14.33
C GLU A 13 -11.95 -4.19 15.42
N LEU A 14 -10.97 -4.57 16.24
CA LEU A 14 -11.12 -5.57 17.30
C LEU A 14 -11.63 -5.02 18.63
N THR A 15 -11.27 -3.78 18.96
CA THR A 15 -11.44 -3.24 20.32
C THR A 15 -12.38 -2.05 20.39
N GLY A 16 -12.65 -1.38 19.27
CA GLY A 16 -13.39 -0.12 19.23
C GLY A 16 -12.66 1.07 19.86
N LYS A 17 -11.43 0.91 20.38
CA LYS A 17 -10.67 2.00 21.02
C LYS A 17 -10.22 3.04 19.99
N VAL A 18 -10.76 4.24 20.08
CA VAL A 18 -10.60 5.32 19.10
C VAL A 18 -9.14 5.77 18.90
N ASP A 19 -8.29 5.65 19.92
CA ASP A 19 -6.87 6.02 19.84
C ASP A 19 -6.11 5.21 18.79
N TYR A 20 -6.46 3.93 18.59
CA TYR A 20 -5.85 3.13 17.54
C TYR A 20 -6.19 3.65 16.16
N LEU A 21 -7.43 4.09 15.92
CA LEU A 21 -7.81 4.68 14.65
C LEU A 21 -7.15 6.04 14.45
N ALA A 22 -7.08 6.88 15.50
CA ALA A 22 -6.41 8.17 15.44
C ALA A 22 -4.93 8.02 15.07
N ASN A 23 -4.20 7.14 15.75
CA ASN A 23 -2.80 6.86 15.47
C ASN A 23 -2.60 6.23 14.08
N SER A 24 -3.51 5.35 13.65
CA SER A 24 -3.48 4.78 12.30
C SER A 24 -3.60 5.86 11.22
N LYS A 25 -4.58 6.77 11.36
CA LYS A 25 -4.77 7.90 10.43
C LYS A 25 -3.56 8.83 10.42
N ALA A 26 -3.05 9.21 11.60
CA ALA A 26 -1.89 10.08 11.73
C ALA A 26 -0.64 9.45 11.07
N GLY A 27 -0.38 8.16 11.33
CA GLY A 27 0.72 7.43 10.71
C GLY A 27 0.59 7.35 9.20
N PHE A 28 -0.62 7.13 8.67
CA PHE A 28 -0.85 7.13 7.22
C PHE A 28 -0.56 8.50 6.60
N VAL A 29 -1.08 9.59 7.20
CA VAL A 29 -0.86 10.96 6.70
C VAL A 29 0.63 11.32 6.70
N HIS A 30 1.34 11.00 7.78
CA HIS A 30 2.78 11.26 7.88
C HIS A 30 3.56 10.58 6.76
N VAL A 31 3.33 9.29 6.53
CA VAL A 31 4.00 8.54 5.46
C VAL A 31 3.56 9.02 4.09
N TRP A 32 2.27 9.29 3.89
CA TRP A 32 1.77 9.77 2.61
C TRP A 32 2.44 11.08 2.21
N ASN A 33 2.50 12.06 3.12
CA ASN A 33 3.10 13.36 2.85
C ASN A 33 4.62 13.30 2.66
N GLY A 34 5.30 12.38 3.35
CA GLY A 34 6.76 12.24 3.26
C GLY A 34 7.25 11.37 2.11
N SER A 35 6.45 10.39 1.65
CA SER A 35 6.91 9.34 0.74
C SER A 35 6.17 9.27 -0.60
N TYR A 36 4.98 9.86 -0.74
CA TYR A 36 4.28 9.82 -2.04
C TYR A 36 4.99 10.71 -3.07
N ASP A 37 5.26 10.18 -4.25
CA ASP A 37 5.76 10.95 -5.39
C ASP A 37 4.58 11.56 -6.17
N PRO A 38 4.34 12.88 -6.12
CA PRO A 38 3.23 13.51 -6.82
C PRO A 38 3.40 13.52 -8.34
N ASN A 39 4.63 13.41 -8.86
CA ASN A 39 4.93 13.50 -10.28
C ASN A 39 4.82 12.14 -10.96
N ASN A 40 5.38 11.10 -10.34
CA ASN A 40 5.47 9.76 -10.95
C ASN A 40 4.64 8.68 -10.22
N ARG A 41 3.87 9.06 -9.20
CA ARG A 41 3.11 8.13 -8.32
C ARG A 41 4.04 7.14 -7.60
N GLY A 42 3.44 6.28 -6.78
CA GLY A 42 4.21 5.34 -5.96
C GLY A 42 4.82 6.00 -4.73
N MET A 43 5.34 5.16 -3.85
CA MET A 43 5.89 5.54 -2.55
C MET A 43 7.40 5.33 -2.53
N PHE A 44 8.14 6.35 -2.16
CA PHE A 44 9.55 6.25 -1.82
C PHE A 44 9.75 5.43 -0.55
N TRP A 45 10.79 4.60 -0.53
CA TRP A 45 11.16 3.74 0.60
C TRP A 45 11.45 4.54 1.87
N ASP A 46 12.15 5.66 1.73
CA ASP A 46 12.54 6.56 2.80
C ASP A 46 12.16 8.01 2.47
N PHE A 47 12.34 8.90 3.44
CA PHE A 47 12.09 10.33 3.29
C PHE A 47 13.22 11.08 2.57
N ASN A 48 14.32 10.40 2.25
CA ASN A 48 15.38 10.92 1.38
C ASN A 48 15.12 10.58 -0.10
N HIS A 49 14.01 9.91 -0.39
CA HIS A 49 13.56 9.54 -1.73
C HIS A 49 14.56 8.68 -2.51
N SER A 50 15.27 7.78 -1.82
CA SER A 50 16.34 6.96 -2.40
C SER A 50 15.90 5.95 -3.47
N GLY A 51 14.61 5.59 -3.49
CA GLY A 51 14.04 4.61 -4.41
C GLY A 51 12.63 4.23 -4.02
N LYS A 52 11.96 3.44 -4.85
CA LYS A 52 10.59 2.96 -4.58
C LYS A 52 10.59 1.44 -4.44
N ASN A 53 10.02 0.94 -3.36
CA ASN A 53 10.11 -0.48 -3.01
C ASN A 53 8.73 -1.12 -2.82
N ALA A 54 8.63 -2.41 -3.11
CA ALA A 54 7.43 -3.21 -2.89
C ALA A 54 6.98 -3.18 -1.42
N CYS A 55 7.94 -3.19 -0.50
CA CYS A 55 7.74 -3.22 0.95
C CYS A 55 7.07 -1.98 1.56
N ILE A 56 6.95 -0.88 0.80
CA ILE A 56 6.13 0.27 1.19
C ILE A 56 4.91 0.42 0.29
N ASN A 57 5.03 0.14 -1.01
CA ASN A 57 3.97 0.36 -1.97
C ASN A 57 2.77 -0.57 -1.76
N TYR A 58 2.96 -1.89 -1.69
CA TYR A 58 1.84 -2.82 -1.46
C TYR A 58 1.23 -2.68 -0.06
N PRO A 59 2.02 -2.53 1.04
CA PRO A 59 1.46 -2.21 2.35
C PRO A 59 0.66 -0.90 2.39
N THR A 60 1.04 0.12 1.60
CA THR A 60 0.26 1.37 1.49
C THR A 60 -1.15 1.09 0.96
N VAL A 61 -1.29 0.22 -0.05
CA VAL A 61 -2.61 -0.18 -0.57
C VAL A 61 -3.45 -0.85 0.51
N ILE A 62 -2.86 -1.81 1.25
CA ILE A 62 -3.57 -2.53 2.32
C ILE A 62 -3.99 -1.58 3.44
N ALA A 63 -3.08 -0.69 3.86
CA ALA A 63 -3.34 0.32 4.89
C ALA A 63 -4.48 1.27 4.48
N ALA A 64 -4.43 1.80 3.26
CA ALA A 64 -5.44 2.69 2.71
C ALA A 64 -6.80 1.98 2.61
N MET A 65 -6.84 0.73 2.12
CA MET A 65 -8.10 -0.03 2.04
C MET A 65 -8.70 -0.35 3.41
N LYS A 66 -7.87 -0.62 4.42
CA LYS A 66 -8.34 -0.77 5.81
C LYS A 66 -8.96 0.52 6.34
N LEU A 67 -8.27 1.65 6.19
CA LEU A 67 -8.79 2.95 6.61
C LEU A 67 -10.07 3.33 5.86
N TYR A 68 -10.13 3.07 4.55
CA TYR A 68 -11.36 3.25 3.77
C TYR A 68 -12.52 2.43 4.32
N LYS A 69 -12.30 1.16 4.63
CA LYS A 69 -13.35 0.28 5.18
C LYS A 69 -13.85 0.77 6.54
N ILE A 70 -12.95 1.25 7.40
CA ILE A 70 -13.29 1.74 8.74
C ILE A 70 -14.03 3.08 8.68
N THR A 71 -13.61 3.99 7.79
CA THR A 71 -14.02 5.40 7.82
C THR A 71 -15.04 5.77 6.74
N GLY A 72 -15.15 4.98 5.67
CA GLY A 72 -15.91 5.34 4.48
C GLY A 72 -15.26 6.43 3.60
N ASP A 73 -14.13 7.00 4.00
CA ASP A 73 -13.49 8.11 3.29
C ASP A 73 -12.87 7.66 1.97
N VAL A 74 -13.51 8.09 0.87
CA VAL A 74 -13.13 7.78 -0.51
C VAL A 74 -11.72 8.24 -0.89
N ALA A 75 -11.14 9.19 -0.17
CA ALA A 75 -9.77 9.61 -0.40
C ALA A 75 -8.79 8.45 -0.18
N TYR A 76 -9.02 7.57 0.79
CA TYR A 76 -8.17 6.38 0.97
C TYR A 76 -8.34 5.37 -0.17
N LEU A 77 -9.56 5.18 -0.69
CA LEU A 77 -9.79 4.31 -1.83
C LEU A 77 -9.03 4.80 -3.07
N ASN A 78 -9.07 6.11 -3.34
CA ASN A 78 -8.37 6.69 -4.49
C ASN A 78 -6.85 6.55 -4.36
N LYS A 79 -6.31 6.78 -3.16
CA LYS A 79 -4.90 6.53 -2.85
C LYS A 79 -4.52 5.06 -3.06
N ALA A 80 -5.33 4.13 -2.56
CA ALA A 80 -5.11 2.70 -2.75
C ALA A 80 -5.05 2.32 -4.23
N LYS A 81 -6.01 2.79 -5.04
CA LYS A 81 -6.06 2.54 -6.48
C LYS A 81 -4.83 3.07 -7.20
N SER A 82 -4.43 4.31 -6.92
CA SER A 82 -3.26 4.95 -7.52
C SER A 82 -1.98 4.16 -7.24
N ILE A 83 -1.74 3.79 -5.97
CA ILE A 83 -0.54 3.04 -5.59
C ILE A 83 -0.57 1.61 -6.12
N TYR A 84 -1.74 0.94 -6.11
CA TYR A 84 -1.85 -0.42 -6.65
C TYR A 84 -1.57 -0.46 -8.14
N GLN A 85 -2.13 0.47 -8.90
CA GLN A 85 -1.87 0.59 -10.34
C GLN A 85 -0.37 0.79 -10.61
N TRP A 86 0.25 1.77 -9.94
CA TRP A 86 1.68 2.01 -10.08
C TRP A 86 2.53 0.77 -9.72
N SER A 87 2.18 0.07 -8.64
CA SER A 87 2.90 -1.13 -8.20
C SER A 87 2.76 -2.27 -9.20
N LYS A 88 1.56 -2.48 -9.75
CA LYS A 88 1.31 -3.50 -10.78
C LYS A 88 2.09 -3.20 -12.06
N GLU A 89 2.21 -1.93 -12.44
CA GLU A 89 2.95 -1.49 -13.63
C GLU A 89 4.48 -1.65 -13.46
N ASN A 90 5.02 -1.37 -12.27
CA ASN A 90 6.47 -1.20 -12.09
C ASN A 90 7.15 -2.29 -11.26
N LEU A 91 6.43 -3.01 -10.40
CA LEU A 91 6.99 -4.00 -9.47
C LEU A 91 6.51 -5.43 -9.74
N PHE A 92 5.40 -5.63 -10.44
CA PHE A 92 4.85 -6.96 -10.72
C PHE A 92 5.19 -7.44 -12.13
N GLN A 93 5.85 -8.58 -12.23
CA GLN A 93 6.16 -9.23 -13.50
C GLN A 93 5.02 -10.17 -13.91
N GLN A 94 4.20 -9.76 -14.88
CA GLN A 94 2.99 -10.49 -15.26
C GLN A 94 3.26 -11.90 -15.82
N SER A 95 4.38 -12.11 -16.51
CA SER A 95 4.71 -13.40 -17.12
C SER A 95 5.04 -14.49 -16.11
N THR A 96 5.54 -14.12 -14.93
CA THR A 96 6.03 -15.05 -13.90
C THR A 96 5.26 -14.95 -12.58
N GLY A 97 4.48 -13.88 -12.40
CA GLY A 97 3.89 -13.52 -11.11
C GLY A 97 4.91 -13.02 -10.09
N ARG A 98 6.17 -12.77 -10.50
CA ARG A 98 7.24 -12.36 -9.60
C ARG A 98 7.08 -10.89 -9.19
N VAL A 99 7.40 -10.56 -7.94
CA VAL A 99 7.41 -9.19 -7.44
C VAL A 99 8.86 -8.75 -7.23
N ALA A 100 9.25 -7.69 -7.92
CA ALA A 100 10.53 -7.01 -7.71
C ALA A 100 10.59 -6.38 -6.31
N ASP A 101 11.78 -6.34 -5.72
CA ASP A 101 11.98 -5.71 -4.43
C ASP A 101 11.87 -4.18 -4.55
N ASN A 102 12.51 -3.62 -5.58
CA ASN A 102 12.59 -2.19 -5.80
C ASN A 102 12.52 -1.80 -7.29
N PHE A 103 12.24 -0.52 -7.50
CA PHE A 103 12.24 0.14 -8.79
C PHE A 103 13.04 1.44 -8.68
N VAL A 104 14.24 1.43 -9.26
CA VAL A 104 15.21 2.54 -9.21
C VAL A 104 15.76 2.77 -10.61
N ASN A 105 15.90 4.03 -11.01
CA ASN A 105 16.39 4.41 -12.35
C ASN A 105 15.64 3.69 -13.50
N ASN A 106 14.32 3.57 -13.37
CA ASN A 106 13.43 2.88 -14.31
C ASN A 106 13.75 1.39 -14.53
N LYS A 107 14.36 0.73 -13.53
CA LYS A 107 14.70 -0.69 -13.59
C LYS A 107 14.22 -1.43 -12.34
N GLN A 108 13.74 -2.65 -12.55
CA GLN A 108 13.36 -3.57 -11.48
C GLN A 108 14.61 -4.19 -10.85
N GLY A 109 14.75 -4.05 -9.53
CA GLY A 109 15.71 -4.78 -8.73
C GLY A 109 15.05 -6.00 -8.10
N PHE A 110 15.64 -7.19 -8.29
CA PHE A 110 15.07 -8.43 -7.80
C PHE A 110 15.81 -8.97 -6.58
N SER A 111 15.05 -9.21 -5.52
CA SER A 111 15.40 -10.03 -4.36
C SER A 111 14.09 -10.60 -3.84
N ASP A 112 13.97 -11.92 -3.84
CA ASP A 112 12.67 -12.57 -3.63
C ASP A 112 12.33 -12.68 -2.14
N TYR A 113 11.73 -11.60 -1.62
CA TYR A 113 11.18 -11.62 -0.29
C TYR A 113 9.73 -12.10 -0.28
N THR A 114 9.45 -13.13 0.51
CA THR A 114 8.11 -13.73 0.62
C THR A 114 7.04 -12.72 1.02
N TYR A 115 7.37 -11.73 1.85
CA TYR A 115 6.41 -10.70 2.27
C TYR A 115 6.06 -9.70 1.15
N ASN A 116 6.95 -9.43 0.19
CA ASN A 116 6.63 -8.60 -0.99
C ASN A 116 5.58 -9.31 -1.84
N GLN A 117 5.72 -10.62 -2.03
CA GLN A 117 4.72 -11.45 -2.70
C GLN A 117 3.40 -11.49 -1.93
N GLY A 118 3.45 -11.77 -0.63
CA GLY A 118 2.27 -11.83 0.22
C GLY A 118 1.50 -10.50 0.27
N THR A 119 2.19 -9.36 0.33
CA THR A 119 1.54 -8.05 0.33
C THR A 119 1.02 -7.64 -1.03
N CYS A 120 1.65 -8.04 -2.14
CA CYS A 120 1.09 -7.90 -3.48
C CYS A 120 -0.27 -8.60 -3.60
N ILE A 121 -0.32 -9.87 -3.17
CA ILE A 121 -1.58 -10.65 -3.13
C ILE A 121 -2.59 -9.99 -2.17
N GLY A 122 -2.15 -9.60 -0.97
CA GLY A 122 -3.01 -8.94 0.02
C GLY A 122 -3.60 -7.63 -0.48
N ALA A 123 -2.83 -6.83 -1.23
CA ALA A 123 -3.29 -5.61 -1.87
C ALA A 123 -4.36 -5.89 -2.93
N ALA A 124 -4.17 -6.90 -3.78
CA ALA A 124 -5.17 -7.30 -4.76
C ALA A 124 -6.48 -7.77 -4.09
N VAL A 125 -6.38 -8.62 -3.05
CA VAL A 125 -7.53 -9.12 -2.29
C VAL A 125 -8.26 -8.01 -1.53
N ALA A 126 -7.58 -6.95 -1.12
CA ALA A 126 -8.21 -5.83 -0.42
C ALA A 126 -9.30 -5.14 -1.28
N PHE A 127 -9.18 -5.16 -2.61
CA PHE A 127 -10.20 -4.65 -3.52
C PHE A 127 -11.36 -5.61 -3.75
N THR A 128 -11.13 -6.93 -3.78
CA THR A 128 -12.17 -7.93 -4.09
C THR A 128 -13.23 -8.04 -3.01
N LYS A 129 -12.89 -7.78 -1.74
CA LYS A 129 -13.87 -7.71 -0.64
C LYS A 129 -14.91 -6.59 -0.79
N LYS A 130 -14.73 -5.66 -1.75
CA LYS A 130 -15.73 -4.62 -2.11
C LYS A 130 -16.18 -4.65 -3.58
N LEU A 131 -15.47 -5.37 -4.45
CA LEU A 131 -15.75 -5.46 -5.89
C LEU A 131 -16.30 -6.85 -6.26
N LYS A 132 -17.54 -7.15 -5.84
CA LYS A 132 -18.36 -8.18 -6.52
C LYS A 132 -18.90 -7.71 -7.87
N THR A 133 -18.49 -6.52 -8.33
CA THR A 133 -18.95 -5.94 -9.58
C THR A 133 -17.73 -5.41 -10.35
N ASN A 134 -17.46 -6.09 -11.46
CA ASN A 134 -16.51 -5.76 -12.53
C ASN A 134 -15.01 -5.89 -12.19
N ARG A 135 -14.42 -6.98 -12.70
CA ARG A 135 -12.98 -7.17 -12.83
C ARG A 135 -12.39 -6.05 -13.71
N ILE A 136 -11.29 -5.47 -13.25
CA ILE A 136 -10.42 -4.53 -13.98
C ILE A 136 -9.41 -5.32 -14.79
#